data_AF-A0A0Q5WLG6-F1
#
_entry.id   AF-A0A0Q5WLG6-F1
#
_cell.length_a   1.000
_cell.length_b   1.000
_cell.length_c   1.000
_cell.angle_alpha   90.00
_cell.angle_beta   90.00
_cell.angle_gamma   90.00
#
_symmetry.space_group_name_H-M   'P 1'
#
loop_
_entity.id
_entity.type
_entity.pdbx_description
1 polymer ?
#
loop_
_entity_poly.entity_id
_entity_poly.type
_entity_poly.pdbx_seq_one_letter_code
_entity_poly.pdbx_strand_id
1 'polypeptide(L)'
;MVIMIVVLLLLYGVASSWATDYELLLEDPDIFSTCSEGPPGSINIRQAMNFDDLVVDQEADTLHLSGNVTVIWDVQPTDRITAKLDFFHYNRGSWEPTIFGMATQNFCSIMYDKHQYWYKYWTKPFWYTSPSILY
;
A
#
# COMPACT_ATOMS: atom_id res chain seq x y z
N MET A 1 -15.13 41.60 25.64
CA MET A 1 -16.25 40.78 25.12
C MET A 1 -16.14 40.52 23.63
N VAL A 2 -16.05 41.56 22.78
CA VAL A 2 -15.92 41.42 21.31
C VAL A 2 -14.69 40.61 20.87
N ILE A 3 -13.52 40.87 21.47
CA ILE A 3 -12.28 40.15 21.12
C ILE A 3 -12.39 38.64 21.40
N MET A 4 -13.06 38.26 22.49
CA MET A 4 -13.25 36.86 22.86
C MET A 4 -14.16 36.12 21.88
N ILE A 5 -15.17 36.80 21.35
CA ILE A 5 -16.08 36.27 20.33
C ILE A 5 -15.32 36.06 19.01
N VAL A 6 -14.49 37.02 18.60
CA VAL A 6 -13.68 36.91 17.37
C VAL A 6 -12.69 35.74 17.46
N VAL A 7 -12.03 35.55 18.61
CA VAL A 7 -11.10 34.43 18.83
C VAL A 7 -11.83 33.08 18.78
N LEU A 8 -13.01 32.98 19.38
CA LEU A 8 -13.82 31.75 19.35
C LEU A 8 -14.28 31.39 17.92
N LEU A 9 -14.65 32.39 17.12
CA LEU A 9 -15.04 32.16 15.71
C LEU A 9 -13.86 31.70 14.86
N LEU A 10 -12.65 32.24 15.08
CA LEU A 10 -11.44 31.81 14.39
C LEU A 10 -11.04 30.38 14.76
N LEU A 11 -11.09 30.03 16.05
CA LEU A 11 -10.81 28.67 16.51
C LEU A 11 -11.84 27.67 15.96
N TYR A 12 -13.11 28.06 15.90
CA TYR A 12 -14.15 27.24 15.28
C TYR A 12 -13.88 27.02 13.79
N GLY A 13 -13.55 28.08 13.04
CA GLY A 13 -13.23 28.00 11.61
C GLY A 13 -12.05 27.06 11.31
N VAL A 14 -10.97 27.15 12.09
CA VAL A 14 -9.79 26.28 11.94
C VAL A 14 -10.08 24.84 12.40
N ALA A 15 -10.90 24.64 13.43
CA ALA A 15 -11.30 23.31 13.84
C ALA A 15 -12.24 22.63 12.82
N SER A 16 -13.01 23.42 12.06
CA SER A 16 -13.91 22.95 11.00
C SER A 16 -13.25 22.73 9.64
N SER A 17 -11.97 23.09 9.46
CA SER A 17 -11.24 22.76 8.23
C SER A 17 -10.76 21.31 8.28
N TRP A 18 -11.65 20.38 8.00
CA TRP A 18 -11.35 19.00 7.58
C TRP A 18 -11.89 18.87 6.15
N ALA A 19 -11.33 18.14 5.20
CA ALA A 19 -10.12 17.35 5.09
C ALA A 19 -9.57 17.62 3.67
N THR A 20 -8.28 17.41 3.44
CA THR A 20 -7.77 17.37 2.06
C THR A 20 -8.32 16.13 1.39
N ASP A 21 -9.05 16.31 0.29
CA ASP A 21 -9.37 15.21 -0.63
C ASP A 21 -8.09 14.85 -1.38
N TYR A 22 -7.71 13.57 -1.31
CA TYR A 22 -6.56 13.04 -2.02
C TYR A 22 -7.06 12.16 -3.15
N GLU A 23 -6.76 12.54 -4.38
CA GLU A 23 -7.00 11.72 -5.57
C GLU A 23 -5.74 10.88 -5.83
N LEU A 24 -5.92 9.57 -6.01
CA LEU A 24 -4.83 8.68 -6.42
C LEU A 24 -4.75 8.69 -7.94
N LEU A 25 -3.81 9.44 -8.51
CA LEU A 25 -3.55 9.44 -9.96
C LEU A 25 -2.45 8.45 -10.29
N LEU A 26 -2.75 7.47 -11.14
CA LEU A 26 -1.74 6.55 -11.65
C LEU A 26 -0.97 7.22 -12.80
N GLU A 27 0.32 7.42 -12.63
CA GLU A 27 1.18 8.06 -13.63
C GLU A 27 1.50 7.12 -14.81
N ASP A 28 1.58 5.81 -14.54
CA ASP A 28 1.88 4.77 -15.52
C ASP A 28 0.77 3.69 -15.48
N PRO A 29 0.24 3.23 -16.64
CA PRO A 29 -0.62 2.04 -16.68
C PRO A 29 0.08 0.82 -16.07
N ASP A 30 1.41 0.73 -16.19
CA ASP A 30 2.21 -0.29 -15.54
C ASP A 30 2.58 0.16 -14.11
N ILE A 31 1.74 -0.23 -13.14
CA ILE A 31 1.88 0.10 -11.70
C ILE A 31 3.20 -0.42 -11.11
N PHE A 32 3.85 -1.40 -11.76
CA PHE A 32 5.06 -2.06 -11.26
C PHE A 32 6.25 -1.90 -12.20
N SER A 33 7.34 -1.36 -11.65
CA SER A 33 8.63 -1.23 -12.31
C SER A 33 9.68 -2.16 -11.71
N THR A 34 10.74 -2.45 -12.48
CA THR A 34 11.85 -3.27 -12.00
C THR A 34 12.73 -2.46 -11.05
N CYS A 35 13.09 -3.02 -9.89
CA CYS A 35 14.02 -2.40 -8.97
C CYS A 35 15.43 -2.32 -9.59
N SER A 36 16.03 -1.12 -9.64
CA SER A 36 17.37 -0.90 -10.17
C SER A 36 18.49 -1.41 -9.24
N GLU A 37 18.25 -1.40 -7.92
CA GLU A 37 19.22 -1.76 -6.88
C GLU A 37 18.75 -2.95 -6.03
N GLY A 38 18.20 -3.98 -6.67
CA GLY A 38 17.81 -5.20 -5.99
C GLY A 38 19.04 -5.99 -5.49
N PRO A 39 18.96 -6.64 -4.30
CA PRO A 39 19.99 -7.58 -3.88
C PRO A 39 20.09 -8.76 -4.88
N PRO A 40 21.26 -9.40 -5.03
CA PRO A 40 21.43 -10.50 -5.96
C PRO A 40 20.44 -11.63 -5.63
N GLY A 41 19.69 -12.09 -6.64
CA GLY A 41 18.63 -13.08 -6.49
C GLY A 41 17.23 -12.49 -6.23
N SER A 42 17.08 -11.16 -6.20
CA SER A 42 15.75 -10.53 -6.20
C SER A 42 15.02 -10.78 -7.51
N ILE A 43 13.74 -11.13 -7.43
CA ILE A 43 12.85 -11.26 -8.57
C ILE A 43 11.91 -10.04 -8.66
N ASN A 44 11.53 -9.67 -9.88
CA ASN A 44 10.48 -8.66 -10.11
C ASN A 44 9.10 -9.27 -9.79
N ILE A 45 8.15 -8.45 -9.33
CA ILE A 45 6.76 -8.87 -9.12
C ILE A 45 6.11 -9.50 -10.37
N ARG A 46 6.45 -9.06 -11.59
CA ARG A 46 6.00 -9.70 -12.85
C ARG A 46 6.62 -11.07 -13.12
N GLN A 47 7.73 -11.39 -12.45
CA GLN A 47 8.29 -12.75 -12.45
C GLN A 47 7.65 -13.62 -11.37
N ALA A 48 7.08 -13.01 -10.33
CA ALA A 48 6.43 -13.72 -9.25
C ALA A 48 4.94 -13.98 -9.52
N MET A 49 4.29 -13.08 -10.23
CA MET A 49 2.85 -13.09 -10.51
C MET A 49 2.60 -12.70 -11.97
N ASN A 50 1.69 -13.42 -12.62
CA ASN A 50 1.16 -13.06 -13.91
C ASN A 50 -0.02 -12.08 -13.72
N PHE A 51 0.09 -10.90 -14.35
CA PHE A 51 -0.91 -9.82 -14.34
C PHE A 51 -1.55 -9.60 -15.73
N ASP A 52 -1.30 -10.47 -16.71
CA ASP A 52 -1.75 -10.29 -18.11
C ASP A 52 -3.28 -10.16 -18.23
N ASP A 53 -4.01 -10.81 -17.32
CA ASP A 53 -5.47 -10.77 -17.26
C ASP A 53 -6.01 -9.69 -16.30
N LEU A 54 -5.15 -8.90 -15.64
CA LEU A 54 -5.58 -7.83 -14.73
C LEU A 54 -5.85 -6.56 -15.53
N VAL A 55 -7.08 -6.05 -15.40
CA VAL A 55 -7.52 -4.77 -15.98
C VAL A 55 -7.67 -3.75 -14.85
N VAL A 56 -7.03 -2.59 -15.03
CA VAL A 56 -7.09 -1.46 -14.11
C VAL A 56 -7.66 -0.27 -14.86
N ASP A 57 -8.91 0.07 -14.55
CA ASP A 57 -9.61 1.21 -15.14
C ASP A 57 -9.83 2.28 -14.06
N GLN A 58 -9.46 3.52 -14.36
CA GLN A 58 -9.71 4.65 -13.46
C GLN A 58 -10.90 5.46 -13.98
N GLU A 59 -11.98 5.50 -13.20
CA GLU A 59 -13.17 6.31 -13.49
C GLU A 59 -13.38 7.33 -12.36
N ALA A 60 -13.04 8.59 -12.65
CA ALA A 60 -13.05 9.69 -11.68
C ALA A 60 -12.31 9.31 -10.38
N ASP A 61 -12.99 9.37 -9.23
CA ASP A 61 -12.42 9.08 -7.91
C ASP A 61 -12.36 7.57 -7.60
N THR A 62 -12.71 6.69 -8.56
CA THR A 62 -12.81 5.24 -8.35
C THR A 62 -11.83 4.47 -9.22
N LEU A 63 -11.05 3.59 -8.58
CA LEU A 63 -10.19 2.61 -9.24
C LEU A 63 -10.95 1.28 -9.40
N HIS A 64 -11.25 0.89 -10.63
CA HIS A 64 -11.86 -0.38 -10.98
C HIS A 64 -10.77 -1.42 -11.30
N LEU A 65 -10.70 -2.46 -10.48
CA LEU A 65 -9.81 -3.59 -10.68
C LEU A 65 -10.65 -4.80 -11.08
N SER A 66 -10.35 -5.42 -12.22
CA SER A 66 -11.04 -6.63 -12.67
C SER A 66 -10.09 -7.63 -13.31
N GLY A 67 -10.46 -8.91 -13.34
CA GLY A 67 -9.65 -9.97 -13.93
C GLY A 67 -8.92 -10.85 -12.91
N ASN A 68 -7.88 -11.54 -13.38
CA ASN A 68 -7.18 -12.56 -12.60
C ASN A 68 -5.70 -12.24 -12.42
N VAL A 69 -5.18 -12.55 -11.24
CA VAL A 69 -3.74 -12.52 -10.95
C VAL A 69 -3.33 -13.91 -10.52
N THR A 70 -2.36 -14.50 -11.22
CA THR A 70 -1.90 -15.86 -10.95
C THR A 70 -0.49 -15.83 -10.39
N VAL A 71 -0.27 -16.42 -9.22
CA VAL A 71 1.09 -16.58 -8.67
C VAL A 71 1.81 -17.65 -9.48
N ILE A 72 2.92 -17.27 -10.12
CA ILE A 72 3.78 -18.17 -10.92
C ILE A 72 5.10 -18.48 -10.21
N TRP A 73 5.33 -17.83 -9.07
CA TRP A 73 6.49 -18.07 -8.22
C TRP A 73 6.37 -19.41 -7.46
N ASP A 74 7.35 -20.29 -7.65
CA ASP A 74 7.52 -21.48 -6.82
C ASP A 74 8.25 -21.11 -5.52
N VAL A 75 7.49 -21.02 -4.42
CA VAL A 75 8.00 -20.70 -3.07
C VAL A 75 7.96 -21.96 -2.22
N GLN A 76 9.12 -22.40 -1.73
CA GLN A 76 9.19 -23.49 -0.76
C GLN A 76 9.12 -22.97 0.68
N PRO A 77 8.59 -23.75 1.64
CA PRO A 77 8.49 -23.34 3.04
C PRO A 77 9.83 -22.99 3.72
N THR A 78 10.94 -23.50 3.18
CA THR A 78 12.29 -23.22 3.68
C THR A 78 12.90 -21.94 3.11
N ASP A 79 12.26 -21.34 2.10
CA ASP A 79 12.78 -20.16 1.43
C ASP A 79 12.65 -18.94 2.33
N ARG A 80 13.68 -18.08 2.27
CA ARG A 80 13.70 -16.83 3.03
C ARG A 80 13.33 -15.67 2.12
N ILE A 81 12.16 -15.10 2.40
CA ILE A 81 11.67 -13.92 1.71
C ILE A 81 12.02 -12.69 2.54
N THR A 82 12.94 -11.88 2.01
CA THR A 82 13.25 -10.55 2.54
C THR A 82 12.37 -9.54 1.83
N ALA A 83 11.63 -8.73 2.60
CA ALA A 83 10.75 -7.70 2.08
C ALA A 83 11.14 -6.34 2.66
N LYS A 84 11.17 -5.32 1.79
CA LYS A 84 11.36 -3.93 2.16
C LYS A 84 10.28 -3.10 1.48
N LEU A 85 9.64 -2.23 2.25
CA LEU A 85 8.60 -1.34 1.78
C LEU A 85 8.88 0.05 2.34
N ASP A 86 8.96 1.03 1.47
CA ASP A 86 9.15 2.43 1.82
C ASP A 86 8.06 3.25 1.13
N PHE A 87 7.34 4.08 1.89
CA PHE A 87 6.38 5.02 1.33
C PHE A 87 7.02 6.39 1.14
N PHE A 88 6.81 6.98 -0.04
CA PHE A 88 7.32 8.29 -0.39
C PHE A 88 6.16 9.26 -0.64
N HIS A 89 6.39 10.53 -0.35
CA HIS A 89 5.50 11.63 -0.67
C HIS A 89 6.12 12.44 -1.81
N TYR A 90 5.40 12.64 -2.90
CA TYR A 90 5.87 13.49 -3.99
C TYR A 90 5.62 14.96 -3.69
N ASN A 91 6.70 15.74 -3.52
CA ASN A 91 6.65 17.16 -3.21
C ASN A 91 7.52 17.93 -4.21
N ARG A 92 6.90 18.82 -5.00
CA ARG A 92 7.58 19.78 -5.91
C ARG A 92 8.68 19.18 -6.81
N GLY A 93 8.42 18.02 -7.42
CA GLY A 93 9.40 17.41 -8.35
C GLY A 93 10.30 16.37 -7.73
N SER A 94 10.22 16.15 -6.40
CA SER A 94 11.04 15.15 -5.70
C SER A 94 10.21 14.24 -4.81
N TRP A 95 10.57 12.96 -4.78
CA TRP A 95 10.03 11.99 -3.84
C TRP A 95 10.75 12.08 -2.50
N GLU A 96 10.04 12.48 -1.45
CA GLU A 96 10.56 12.61 -0.09
C GLU A 96 10.17 11.36 0.73
N PRO A 97 11.11 10.74 1.47
CA PRO A 97 10.80 9.57 2.28
C PRO A 97 9.86 9.95 3.44
N THR A 98 8.86 9.11 3.69
CA THR A 98 7.97 9.27 4.84
C THR A 98 8.48 8.47 6.04
N ILE A 99 7.85 8.65 7.21
CA ILE A 99 8.11 7.82 8.39
C ILE A 99 7.55 6.39 8.26
N PHE A 100 6.79 6.11 7.20
CA PHE A 100 6.23 4.79 6.94
C PHE A 100 7.22 3.99 6.09
N GLY A 101 8.09 3.26 6.77
CA GLY A 101 9.04 2.34 6.15
C GLY A 101 9.17 1.08 6.99
N MET A 102 9.30 -0.07 6.33
CA MET A 102 9.40 -1.38 6.98
C MET A 102 10.37 -2.27 6.22
N ALA A 103 11.22 -2.98 6.94
CA ALA A 103 12.13 -3.97 6.39
C ALA A 103 12.13 -5.23 7.26
N THR A 104 11.95 -6.39 6.65
CA THR A 104 11.93 -7.69 7.32
C THR A 104 12.73 -8.73 6.55
N GLN A 105 13.46 -9.56 7.28
CA GLN A 105 14.26 -10.66 6.73
C GLN A 105 13.47 -11.98 6.62
N ASN A 106 12.30 -12.06 7.26
CA ASN A 106 11.42 -13.23 7.19
C ASN A 106 9.97 -12.77 7.08
N PHE A 107 9.60 -12.40 5.85
CA PHE A 107 8.26 -11.92 5.53
C PHE A 107 7.17 -12.96 5.87
N CYS A 108 7.39 -14.25 5.57
CA CYS A 108 6.42 -15.32 5.83
C CYS A 108 6.01 -15.41 7.31
N SER A 109 6.98 -15.34 8.22
CA SER A 109 6.70 -15.39 9.67
C SER A 109 5.96 -14.16 10.18
N ILE A 110 6.27 -12.99 9.62
CA ILE A 110 5.79 -11.70 10.14
C ILE A 110 4.40 -11.35 9.56
N MET A 111 4.04 -11.88 8.38
CA MET A 111 2.77 -11.64 7.71
C MET A 111 1.55 -11.97 8.59
N TYR A 112 1.70 -12.95 9.48
CA TYR A 112 0.66 -13.42 10.40
C TYR A 112 0.83 -12.96 11.85
N ASP A 113 1.85 -12.16 12.15
CA ASP A 113 2.09 -11.67 13.50
C ASP A 113 1.10 -10.55 13.86
N LYS A 114 0.34 -10.79 14.92
CA LYS A 114 -0.71 -9.91 15.45
C LYS A 114 -0.23 -8.54 15.93
N HIS A 115 1.08 -8.37 16.16
CA HIS A 115 1.65 -7.10 16.60
C HIS A 115 2.01 -6.17 15.44
N GLN A 116 1.91 -6.63 14.20
CA GLN A 116 2.29 -5.87 13.02
C GLN A 116 1.14 -4.99 12.53
N TYR A 117 1.48 -3.82 11.97
CA TYR A 117 0.50 -2.84 11.52
C TYR A 117 -0.48 -3.43 10.49
N TRP A 118 0.01 -4.24 9.54
CA TRP A 118 -0.83 -4.87 8.51
C TRP A 118 -1.75 -5.96 9.07
N TYR A 119 -1.47 -6.55 10.24
CA TYR A 119 -2.34 -7.60 10.77
C TYR A 119 -3.74 -7.07 11.05
N LYS A 120 -3.83 -5.87 11.61
CA LYS A 120 -5.10 -5.22 11.93
C LYS A 120 -5.87 -4.82 10.68
N TYR A 121 -5.19 -4.26 9.67
CA TYR A 121 -5.84 -3.61 8.53
C TYR A 121 -5.99 -4.53 7.31
N TRP A 122 -5.13 -5.53 7.15
CA TRP A 122 -5.11 -6.44 6.00
C TRP A 122 -5.39 -7.87 6.43
N THR A 123 -4.47 -8.48 7.18
CA THR A 123 -4.49 -9.94 7.43
C THR A 123 -5.78 -10.38 8.13
N LYS A 124 -6.17 -9.74 9.24
CA LYS A 124 -7.38 -10.11 9.99
C LYS A 124 -8.67 -9.98 9.15
N PRO A 125 -8.98 -8.84 8.49
CA PRO A 125 -10.14 -8.74 7.61
C PRO A 125 -10.14 -9.71 6.42
N PHE A 126 -8.96 -9.96 5.83
CA PHE A 126 -8.81 -10.85 4.67
C PHE A 126 -9.28 -12.29 4.98
N TRP A 127 -8.96 -12.81 6.17
CA TRP A 127 -9.41 -14.13 6.59
C TRP A 127 -10.93 -14.28 6.75
N TYR A 128 -11.65 -13.19 7.03
CA TYR A 128 -13.11 -13.23 7.12
C TYR A 128 -13.80 -13.21 5.75
N THR A 129 -13.10 -12.73 4.71
CA THR A 129 -13.66 -12.52 3.37
C THR A 129 -13.26 -13.60 2.37
N SER A 130 -12.19 -14.37 2.63
CA SER A 130 -11.76 -15.49 1.79
C SER A 130 -11.55 -16.79 2.60
N PRO A 131 -12.63 -17.49 3.01
CA PRO A 131 -12.54 -18.76 3.75
C PRO A 131 -11.98 -19.92 2.92
N SER A 132 -11.90 -19.77 1.60
CA SER A 132 -11.50 -20.81 0.63
C SER A 132 -10.02 -21.21 0.68
N ILE A 133 -9.18 -20.50 1.45
CA ILE A 133 -7.76 -20.85 1.67
C ILE A 133 -7.61 -21.88 2.82
N LEU A 134 -8.73 -22.38 3.37
CA LEU A 134 -8.77 -23.44 4.40
C LEU A 134 -8.85 -24.88 3.82
N TYR A 135 -8.70 -25.07 2.52
CA TYR A 135 -8.68 -26.40 1.88
C TYR A 135 -7.45 -26.60 1.01
#